data_AF-A0A2D5XLN6-F1
#
_entry.id   AF-A0A2D5XLN6-F1
#
_cell.length_a   1.000
_cell.length_b   1.000
_cell.length_c   1.000
_cell.angle_alpha   90.00
_cell.angle_beta   90.00
_cell.angle_gamma   90.00
#
_symmetry.space_group_name_H-M   'P 1'
#
loop_
_entity.id
_entity.type
_entity.pdbx_description
1 polymer ?
#
loop_
_entity_poly.entity_id
_entity_poly.type
_entity_poly.pdbx_seq_one_letter_code
_entity_poly.pdbx_strand_id
1 'polypeptide(L)'
;MRFGAKAAWILCFAWCAWLTASQVWLQRSLGIWTPDLGLVLLASLVMRSGYSSSLGLVFCLVSTRLAFSLEPPAALLAGGWMGFLLARSVAHTFDADQMFARAGAAFGAALLMGSWVLLAGGFRAGSWDQYGGGEALELLAGVFTSAAATGLCALLLGPVFVHLPGLAPLRRPA
;
A
#
# COMPACT_ATOMS: atom_id res chain seq x y z
N MET A 1 -3.86 -13.31 -26.98
CA MET A 1 -3.59 -13.03 -25.55
C MET A 1 -3.45 -11.54 -25.14
N ARG A 2 -3.69 -10.50 -25.97
CA ARG A 2 -3.08 -9.17 -25.65
C ARG A 2 -3.99 -7.98 -25.35
N PHE A 3 -5.32 -8.07 -25.50
CA PHE A 3 -6.21 -6.93 -25.18
C PHE A 3 -6.65 -6.93 -23.70
N GLY A 4 -7.06 -8.08 -23.16
CA GLY A 4 -7.57 -8.16 -21.78
C GLY A 4 -6.56 -7.76 -20.71
N ALA A 5 -5.28 -8.13 -20.86
CA ALA A 5 -4.23 -7.77 -19.91
C ALA A 5 -3.95 -6.26 -19.86
N LYS A 6 -3.97 -5.58 -21.02
CA LYS A 6 -3.77 -4.12 -21.08
C LYS A 6 -4.92 -3.38 -20.40
N ALA A 7 -6.16 -3.78 -20.70
CA ALA A 7 -7.34 -3.20 -20.07
C ALA A 7 -7.33 -3.42 -18.54
N ALA A 8 -6.90 -4.60 -18.07
CA ALA A 8 -6.80 -4.89 -16.65
C ALA A 8 -5.77 -4.00 -15.93
N TRP A 9 -4.64 -3.68 -16.59
CA TRP A 9 -3.66 -2.74 -16.05
C TRP A 9 -4.17 -1.30 -15.99
N ILE A 10 -4.90 -0.84 -17.02
CA ILE A 10 -5.54 0.48 -17.02
C ILE A 10 -6.57 0.57 -15.89
N LEU A 11 -7.39 -0.48 -15.72
CA LEU A 11 -8.36 -0.54 -14.63
C LEU A 11 -7.68 -0.63 -13.26
N CYS A 12 -6.58 -1.36 -13.13
CA CYS A 12 -5.79 -1.38 -11.90
C CYS A 12 -5.28 0.02 -11.54
N PHE A 13 -4.75 0.75 -12.52
CA PHE A 13 -4.31 2.13 -12.32
C PHE A 13 -5.49 3.03 -11.91
N ALA A 14 -6.65 2.89 -12.56
CA ALA A 14 -7.85 3.63 -12.20
C ALA A 14 -8.31 3.31 -10.77
N TRP A 15 -8.31 2.04 -10.36
CA TRP A 15 -8.62 1.65 -8.97
C TRP A 15 -7.63 2.24 -7.98
N CYS A 16 -6.32 2.18 -8.25
CA CYS A 16 -5.32 2.83 -7.40
C CYS A 16 -5.56 4.34 -7.28
N ALA A 17 -5.91 5.02 -8.37
CA ALA A 17 -6.20 6.46 -8.37
C ALA A 17 -7.43 6.78 -7.52
N TRP A 18 -8.53 6.04 -7.71
CA TRP A 18 -9.76 6.22 -6.93
C TRP A 18 -9.56 5.95 -5.44
N LEU A 19 -8.84 4.88 -5.08
CA LEU A 19 -8.55 4.55 -3.68
C LEU A 19 -7.64 5.60 -3.04
N THR A 20 -6.64 6.11 -3.77
CA THR A 20 -5.76 7.19 -3.28
C THR A 20 -6.54 8.48 -3.08
N ALA A 21 -7.40 8.88 -4.03
CA ALA A 21 -8.27 10.04 -3.87
C ALA A 21 -9.25 9.87 -2.69
N SER A 22 -9.82 8.67 -2.52
CA SER A 22 -10.71 8.33 -1.41
C SER A 22 -9.99 8.39 -0.07
N GLN A 23 -8.73 7.96 -0.02
CA GLN A 23 -7.88 8.08 1.17
C GLN A 23 -7.70 9.55 1.57
N VAL A 24 -7.42 10.46 0.62
CA VAL A 24 -7.29 11.90 0.89
C VAL A 24 -8.59 12.49 1.46
N TRP A 25 -9.74 12.06 0.94
CA TRP A 25 -11.03 12.47 1.48
C TRP A 25 -11.27 11.94 2.90
N LEU A 26 -11.00 10.65 3.13
CA LEU A 26 -11.11 10.01 4.44
C LEU A 26 -10.18 10.65 5.48
N GLN A 27 -9.02 11.14 5.06
CA GLN A 27 -8.05 11.79 5.94
C GLN A 27 -8.62 12.99 6.68
N ARG A 28 -9.57 13.71 6.07
CA ARG A 28 -10.26 14.84 6.70
C ARG A 28 -11.17 14.43 7.86
N SER A 29 -11.66 13.20 7.84
CA SER A 29 -12.63 12.68 8.83
C SER A 29 -11.96 11.79 9.88
N LEU A 30 -10.99 10.97 9.48
CA LEU A 30 -10.37 9.95 10.32
C LEU A 30 -9.00 10.38 10.89
N GLY A 31 -8.36 11.42 10.33
CA GLY A 31 -7.05 11.89 10.79
C GLY A 31 -6.00 10.78 10.77
N ILE A 32 -5.34 10.52 11.91
CA ILE A 32 -4.30 9.50 12.06
C ILE A 32 -4.81 8.06 11.85
N TRP A 33 -6.12 7.83 11.94
CA TRP A 33 -6.75 6.52 11.72
C TRP A 33 -7.06 6.23 10.25
N THR A 34 -6.57 7.06 9.34
CA THR A 34 -6.84 6.90 7.90
C THR A 34 -6.09 5.68 7.36
N PRO A 35 -6.79 4.67 6.82
CA PRO A 35 -6.14 3.50 6.27
C PRO A 35 -5.55 3.81 4.88
N ASP A 36 -4.48 3.12 4.55
CA ASP A 36 -3.85 3.15 3.24
C ASP A 36 -4.56 2.18 2.27
N LEU A 37 -5.64 2.65 1.66
CA LEU A 37 -6.47 1.83 0.77
C LEU A 37 -5.69 1.27 -0.43
N GLY A 38 -4.69 2.00 -0.90
CA GLY A 38 -3.81 1.56 -1.98
C GLY A 38 -2.93 0.38 -1.58
N LEU A 39 -2.37 0.40 -0.37
CA LEU A 39 -1.63 -0.75 0.17
C LEU A 39 -2.55 -1.93 0.51
N VAL A 40 -3.80 -1.69 0.93
CA VAL A 40 -4.78 -2.77 1.09
C VAL A 40 -5.04 -3.47 -0.24
N LEU A 41 -5.24 -2.72 -1.33
CA LEU A 41 -5.39 -3.28 -2.67
C LEU A 41 -4.14 -4.06 -3.09
N LEU A 42 -2.95 -3.47 -2.90
CA LEU A 42 -1.68 -4.11 -3.25
C LEU A 42 -1.49 -5.43 -2.51
N ALA A 43 -1.63 -5.45 -1.18
CA ALA A 43 -1.51 -6.67 -0.39
C ALA A 43 -2.51 -7.74 -0.83
N SER A 44 -3.76 -7.34 -1.07
CA SER A 44 -4.82 -8.25 -1.52
C SER A 44 -4.54 -8.87 -2.88
N LEU A 45 -4.04 -8.07 -3.84
CA LEU A 45 -3.69 -8.56 -5.16
C LEU A 45 -2.41 -9.39 -5.16
N VAL A 46 -1.40 -9.01 -4.36
CA VAL A 46 -0.14 -9.75 -4.23
C VAL A 46 -0.37 -11.14 -3.65
N MET A 47 -1.16 -11.24 -2.57
CA MET A 47 -1.56 -12.52 -1.98
C MET A 47 -2.31 -13.40 -2.98
N ARG A 48 -3.10 -12.82 -3.90
CA ARG A 48 -3.87 -13.57 -4.90
C ARG A 48 -3.07 -14.02 -6.13
N SER A 49 -2.07 -13.24 -6.58
CA SER A 49 -1.67 -13.23 -8.00
C SER A 49 -0.49 -14.12 -8.39
N GLY A 50 0.17 -14.83 -7.47
CA GLY A 50 1.23 -15.78 -7.83
C GLY A 50 2.37 -15.15 -8.65
N TYR A 51 3.25 -14.40 -7.97
CA TYR A 51 4.63 -14.01 -8.32
C TYR A 51 4.97 -13.25 -9.63
N SER A 52 4.10 -13.17 -10.65
CA SER A 52 4.48 -12.71 -12.00
C SER A 52 4.64 -11.21 -12.22
N SER A 53 3.64 -10.46 -11.77
CA SER A 53 3.25 -9.19 -12.39
C SER A 53 3.09 -8.11 -11.33
N SER A 54 3.80 -8.27 -10.23
CA SER A 54 3.61 -7.47 -9.03
C SER A 54 4.36 -6.14 -9.07
N LEU A 55 5.36 -5.99 -9.93
CA LEU A 55 6.06 -4.70 -10.09
C LEU A 55 5.15 -3.63 -10.69
N GLY A 56 4.28 -4.01 -11.63
CA GLY A 56 3.32 -3.09 -12.21
C GLY A 56 2.31 -2.57 -11.18
N LEU A 57 1.98 -3.36 -10.15
CA LEU A 57 1.08 -2.92 -9.07
C LEU A 57 1.73 -1.83 -8.23
N VAL A 58 3.02 -2.02 -7.87
CA VAL A 58 3.81 -1.00 -7.16
C VAL A 58 3.87 0.27 -8.00
N PHE A 59 4.17 0.14 -9.29
CA PHE A 59 4.21 1.30 -10.19
C PHE A 59 2.87 2.03 -10.24
N CYS A 60 1.75 1.32 -10.44
CA CYS A 60 0.42 1.95 -10.44
C CYS A 60 0.12 2.67 -9.13
N LEU A 61 0.39 2.03 -8.00
CA LEU A 61 0.17 2.62 -6.68
C LEU A 61 1.04 3.85 -6.45
N VAL A 62 2.34 3.77 -6.72
CA VAL A 62 3.27 4.89 -6.48
C VAL A 62 2.99 6.04 -7.43
N SER A 63 2.74 5.78 -8.71
CA SER A 63 2.40 6.83 -9.69
C SER A 63 1.11 7.57 -9.33
N THR A 64 0.10 6.85 -8.83
CA THR A 64 -1.14 7.50 -8.37
C THR A 64 -0.90 8.30 -7.09
N ARG A 65 -0.12 7.79 -6.13
CA ARG A 65 0.29 8.54 -4.93
C ARG A 65 1.05 9.81 -5.23
N LEU A 66 1.93 9.78 -6.23
CA LEU A 66 2.67 10.96 -6.66
C LEU A 66 1.77 12.09 -7.14
N ALA A 67 0.60 11.78 -7.70
CA ALA A 67 -0.36 12.79 -8.11
C ALA A 67 -1.05 13.49 -6.94
N PHE A 68 -1.06 12.88 -5.75
CA PHE A 68 -1.77 13.37 -4.55
C PHE A 68 -0.86 13.67 -3.36
N SER A 69 0.46 13.54 -3.51
CA SER A 69 1.44 13.69 -2.43
C SER A 69 2.57 14.63 -2.83
N LEU A 70 3.11 15.35 -1.84
CA LEU A 70 4.28 16.22 -1.99
C LEU A 70 5.60 15.49 -1.66
N GLU A 71 5.52 14.20 -1.33
CA GLU A 71 6.67 13.39 -0.98
C GLU A 71 7.62 13.16 -2.18
N PRO A 72 8.94 13.06 -1.94
CA PRO A 72 9.90 12.78 -3.00
C PRO A 72 9.57 11.48 -3.77
N PRO A 73 9.64 11.48 -5.11
CA PRO A 73 9.39 10.28 -5.91
C PRO A 73 10.22 9.07 -5.51
N ALA A 74 11.49 9.28 -5.19
CA ALA A 74 12.39 8.23 -4.73
C ALA A 74 11.93 7.61 -3.39
N ALA A 75 11.42 8.42 -2.46
CA ALA A 75 10.95 7.95 -1.16
C ALA A 75 9.69 7.08 -1.30
N LEU A 76 8.71 7.53 -2.11
CA LEU A 76 7.50 6.75 -2.36
C LEU A 76 7.79 5.45 -3.13
N LEU A 77 8.69 5.49 -4.12
CA LEU A 77 9.10 4.28 -4.86
C LEU A 77 9.79 3.27 -3.95
N ALA A 78 10.77 3.69 -3.15
CA ALA A 78 11.47 2.80 -2.23
C ALA A 78 10.54 2.24 -1.14
N GLY A 79 9.71 3.07 -0.52
CA GLY A 79 8.74 2.64 0.49
C GLY A 79 7.68 1.69 -0.09
N GLY A 80 7.14 2.00 -1.26
CA GLY A 80 6.20 1.13 -1.98
C GLY A 80 6.83 -0.21 -2.37
N TRP A 81 8.10 -0.20 -2.78
CA TRP A 81 8.85 -1.42 -3.08
C TRP A 81 9.07 -2.28 -1.83
N MET A 82 9.48 -1.68 -0.72
CA MET A 82 9.66 -2.38 0.56
C MET A 82 8.35 -3.03 1.03
N GLY A 83 7.24 -2.29 1.00
CA GLY A 83 5.93 -2.82 1.37
C GLY A 83 5.50 -3.96 0.45
N PHE A 84 5.78 -3.85 -0.84
CA PHE A 84 5.54 -4.93 -1.79
C PHE A 84 6.39 -6.18 -1.52
N LEU A 85 7.69 -6.02 -1.28
CA LEU A 85 8.57 -7.14 -0.95
C LEU A 85 8.08 -7.86 0.31
N LEU A 86 7.65 -7.12 1.33
CA LEU A 86 7.07 -7.70 2.52
C LEU A 86 5.79 -8.49 2.20
N ALA A 87 4.83 -7.87 1.50
CA ALA A 87 3.58 -8.55 1.13
C ALA A 87 3.84 -9.81 0.30
N ARG A 88 4.85 -9.78 -0.58
CA ARG A 88 5.30 -10.92 -1.38
C ARG A 88 5.93 -12.03 -0.52
N SER A 89 6.72 -11.66 0.49
CA SER A 89 7.30 -12.61 1.44
C SER A 89 6.22 -13.30 2.26
N VAL A 90 5.23 -12.54 2.75
CA VAL A 90 4.07 -13.09 3.47
C VAL A 90 3.28 -14.05 2.56
N ALA A 91 3.03 -13.67 1.31
CA ALA A 91 2.38 -14.54 0.32
C ALA A 91 3.17 -15.82 -0.01
N HIS A 92 4.48 -15.86 0.29
CA HIS A 92 5.31 -17.06 0.11
C HIS A 92 5.17 -18.05 1.27
N THR A 93 4.90 -17.53 2.46
CA THR A 93 4.87 -18.31 3.70
C THR A 93 3.45 -18.76 4.05
N PHE A 94 2.44 -17.99 3.65
CA PHE A 94 1.06 -18.22 4.02
C PHE A 94 0.17 -18.38 2.78
N ASP A 95 -0.87 -19.19 2.91
CA ASP A 95 -1.86 -19.35 1.84
C ASP A 95 -2.62 -18.05 1.56
N ALA A 96 -2.95 -17.84 0.28
CA ALA A 96 -3.65 -16.65 -0.22
C ALA A 96 -5.00 -16.36 0.46
N ASP A 97 -5.67 -17.40 0.97
CA ASP A 97 -7.00 -17.30 1.56
C ASP A 97 -6.98 -16.93 3.05
N GLN A 98 -5.81 -16.90 3.69
CA GLN A 98 -5.71 -16.55 5.11
C GLN A 98 -5.92 -15.04 5.33
N MET A 99 -7.08 -14.69 5.88
CA MET A 99 -7.47 -13.29 6.17
C MET A 99 -6.42 -12.58 7.03
N PHE A 100 -5.87 -13.25 8.04
CA PHE A 100 -4.84 -12.70 8.92
C PHE A 100 -3.50 -12.46 8.22
N ALA A 101 -3.09 -13.34 7.30
CA ALA A 101 -1.86 -13.14 6.54
C ALA A 101 -1.95 -11.88 5.66
N ARG A 102 -3.09 -11.68 4.99
CA ARG A 102 -3.37 -10.48 4.20
C ARG A 102 -3.36 -9.19 5.04
N ALA A 103 -3.99 -9.25 6.22
CA ALA A 103 -4.01 -8.13 7.15
C ALA A 103 -2.63 -7.80 7.70
N GLY A 104 -1.85 -8.82 8.07
CA GLY A 104 -0.46 -8.67 8.49
C GLY A 104 0.43 -8.11 7.38
N ALA A 105 0.24 -8.56 6.13
CA ALA A 105 0.94 -8.02 4.97
C ALA A 105 0.61 -6.53 4.75
N ALA A 106 -0.67 -6.16 4.81
CA ALA A 106 -1.10 -4.76 4.65
C ALA A 106 -0.61 -3.87 5.80
N PHE A 107 -0.72 -4.34 7.04
CA PHE A 107 -0.20 -3.67 8.23
C PHE A 107 1.30 -3.43 8.10
N GLY A 108 2.08 -4.47 7.85
CA GLY A 108 3.53 -4.37 7.76
C GLY A 108 3.98 -3.54 6.57
N ALA A 109 3.28 -3.61 5.43
CA ALA A 109 3.58 -2.79 4.26
C ALA A 109 3.34 -1.30 4.56
N ALA A 110 2.24 -0.96 5.24
CA ALA A 110 1.96 0.40 5.67
C ALA A 110 2.95 0.90 6.71
N LEU A 111 3.33 0.05 7.67
CA LEU A 111 4.33 0.38 8.68
C LEU A 111 5.69 0.67 8.04
N LEU A 112 6.16 -0.20 7.13
CA LEU A 112 7.43 -0.01 6.43
C LEU A 112 7.41 1.22 5.53
N MET A 113 6.36 1.38 4.72
CA MET A 113 6.25 2.52 3.80
C MET A 113 6.15 3.83 4.58
N GLY A 114 5.28 3.91 5.59
CA GLY A 114 5.11 5.11 6.41
C GLY A 114 6.37 5.47 7.18
N SER A 115 7.04 4.49 7.80
CA SER A 115 8.31 4.73 8.50
C SER A 115 9.41 5.19 7.55
N TRP A 116 9.50 4.59 6.36
CA TRP A 116 10.49 4.99 5.36
C TRP A 116 10.27 6.40 4.82
N VAL A 117 9.02 6.75 4.51
CA VAL A 117 8.66 8.10 4.02
C VAL A 117 8.92 9.13 5.11
N LEU A 118 8.52 8.84 6.35
CA LEU A 118 8.83 9.67 7.51
C LEU A 118 10.35 9.85 7.64
N LEU A 119 11.11 8.76 7.51
CA LEU A 119 12.56 8.81 7.64
C LEU A 119 13.19 9.71 6.55
N ALA A 120 12.78 9.51 5.29
CA ALA A 120 13.26 10.27 4.15
C ALA A 120 12.91 11.76 4.25
N GLY A 121 11.71 12.08 4.76
CA GLY A 121 11.28 13.45 5.05
C GLY A 121 12.17 14.13 6.08
N GLY A 122 12.48 13.46 7.18
CA GLY A 122 13.40 13.96 8.21
C GLY A 122 14.80 14.25 7.67
N PHE A 123 15.34 13.38 6.81
CA PHE A 123 16.68 13.57 6.22
C PHE A 123 16.68 14.75 5.25
N ARG A 124 15.62 14.90 4.45
CA ARG A 124 15.49 16.01 3.50
C ARG A 124 15.38 17.36 4.21
N ALA A 125 14.68 17.41 5.34
CA ALA A 125 14.50 18.64 6.11
C ALA A 125 15.73 19.01 6.95
N GLY A 126 16.75 18.13 7.04
CA GLY A 126 17.91 18.35 7.91
C GLY A 126 17.54 18.42 9.40
N SER A 127 16.34 17.94 9.76
CA SER A 127 15.72 18.17 11.06
C SER A 127 15.77 16.94 11.98
N TRP A 128 16.50 15.90 11.61
CA TRP A 128 16.69 14.74 12.49
C TRP A 128 17.26 15.08 13.84
N ASP A 129 18.21 16.01 13.88
CA ASP A 129 18.79 16.49 15.13
C ASP A 129 17.84 17.41 15.91
N GLN A 130 16.74 17.86 15.28
CA GLN A 130 15.74 18.76 15.86
C GLN A 130 14.54 18.03 16.45
N TYR A 131 14.23 16.81 16.00
CA TYR A 131 13.21 15.99 16.63
C TYR A 131 13.70 15.51 17.99
N GLY A 132 13.22 16.15 19.06
CA GLY A 132 13.36 15.60 20.40
C GLY A 132 12.75 14.19 20.46
N GLY A 133 13.23 13.34 21.36
CA GLY A 133 12.77 11.95 21.47
C GLY A 133 11.25 11.79 21.60
N GLY A 134 10.55 12.79 22.13
CA GLY A 134 9.08 12.82 22.22
C GLY A 134 8.37 13.00 20.88
N GLU A 135 8.81 13.93 20.03
CA GLU A 135 8.17 14.20 18.72
C GLU A 135 8.36 13.04 17.75
N ALA A 136 9.55 12.42 17.75
CA ALA A 136 9.82 11.22 16.96
C ALA A 136 8.90 10.06 17.37
N LEU A 137 8.64 9.91 18.67
CA LEU A 137 7.73 8.89 19.19
C LEU A 137 6.29 9.14 18.74
N GLU A 138 5.81 10.39 18.77
CA GLU A 138 4.47 10.76 18.30
C GLU A 138 4.27 10.50 16.81
N LEU A 139 5.27 10.84 15.98
CA LEU A 139 5.25 10.57 14.54
C LEU A 139 5.20 9.07 14.26
N LEU A 140 6.03 8.28 14.97
CA LEU A 140 6.02 6.81 14.86
C LEU A 140 4.70 6.21 15.35
N ALA A 141 4.10 6.75 16.41
CA ALA A 141 2.78 6.33 16.90
C ALA A 141 1.69 6.62 15.86
N GLY A 142 1.78 7.75 15.15
CA GLY A 142 0.90 8.08 14.02
C GLY A 142 1.03 7.07 12.87
N VAL A 143 2.27 6.74 12.48
CA VAL A 143 2.54 5.70 11.46
C VAL A 143 1.99 4.35 11.88
N PHE A 144 2.21 3.94 13.13
CA PHE A 144 1.68 2.69 13.68
C PHE A 144 0.14 2.67 13.66
N THR A 145 -0.51 3.77 14.04
CA THR A 145 -1.97 3.89 14.08
C THR A 145 -2.57 3.76 12.68
N SER A 146 -2.00 4.46 11.69
CA SER A 146 -2.43 4.32 10.28
C SER A 146 -2.15 2.91 9.73
N ALA A 147 -1.02 2.30 10.10
CA ALA A 147 -0.72 0.92 9.73
C ALA A 147 -1.73 -0.07 10.32
N ALA A 148 -2.09 0.09 11.61
CA ALA A 148 -3.11 -0.71 12.28
C ALA A 148 -4.47 -0.56 11.59
N ALA A 149 -4.89 0.67 11.28
CA ALA A 149 -6.10 0.94 10.51
C ALA A 149 -6.06 0.26 9.13
N THR A 150 -4.90 0.28 8.47
CA THR A 150 -4.69 -0.38 7.18
C THR A 150 -4.84 -1.90 7.28
N GLY A 151 -4.25 -2.52 8.30
CA GLY A 151 -4.39 -3.96 8.56
C GLY A 151 -5.83 -4.37 8.85
N LEU A 152 -6.54 -3.61 9.69
CA LEU A 152 -7.96 -3.82 9.99
C LEU A 152 -8.83 -3.65 8.74
N CYS A 153 -8.56 -2.62 7.95
CA CYS A 153 -9.25 -2.37 6.69
C CYS A 153 -9.01 -3.52 5.70
N ALA A 154 -7.82 -4.12 5.68
CA ALA A 154 -7.51 -5.28 4.85
C ALA A 154 -8.26 -6.55 5.24
N LEU A 155 -8.61 -6.74 6.52
CA LEU A 155 -9.50 -7.84 6.94
C LEU A 155 -10.87 -7.72 6.28
N LEU A 156 -11.41 -6.50 6.22
CA LEU A 156 -12.76 -6.23 5.74
C LEU A 156 -12.83 -6.10 4.21
N LEU A 157 -11.97 -5.28 3.62
CA LEU A 157 -12.01 -4.92 2.20
C LEU A 157 -11.15 -5.83 1.33
N GLY A 158 -10.20 -6.56 1.92
CA GLY A 158 -9.29 -7.41 1.17
C GLY A 158 -10.00 -8.44 0.29
N PRO A 159 -11.04 -9.15 0.77
CA PRO A 159 -11.84 -10.06 -0.06
C PRO A 159 -12.55 -9.32 -1.20
N VAL A 160 -13.05 -8.12 -0.96
CA VAL A 160 -13.74 -7.30 -1.98
C VAL A 160 -12.75 -6.85 -3.07
N PHE A 161 -11.56 -6.41 -2.68
CA PHE A 161 -10.52 -5.94 -3.61
C PHE A 161 -9.98 -7.03 -4.53
N VAL A 162 -9.96 -8.27 -4.04
CA VAL A 162 -9.66 -9.45 -4.85
C VAL A 162 -10.71 -9.67 -5.95
N HIS A 163 -11.93 -9.17 -5.82
CA HIS A 163 -13.00 -9.37 -6.80
C HIS A 163 -13.33 -8.13 -7.63
N LEU A 164 -12.49 -7.10 -7.61
CA LEU A 164 -12.75 -5.89 -8.38
C LEU A 164 -12.88 -6.19 -9.87
N PRO A 165 -13.90 -5.60 -10.53
CA PRO A 165 -14.20 -5.88 -11.92
C PRO A 165 -13.01 -5.49 -12.81
N GLY A 166 -12.73 -6.35 -13.80
CA GLY A 166 -11.66 -6.14 -14.77
C GLY A 166 -10.25 -6.43 -14.26
N LEU A 167 -10.06 -6.80 -12.99
CA LEU A 167 -8.75 -7.26 -12.47
C LEU A 167 -8.55 -8.77 -12.59
N ALA A 168 -9.55 -9.53 -13.02
CA ALA A 168 -9.45 -10.98 -13.22
C ALA A 168 -8.30 -11.40 -14.17
N PRO A 169 -8.04 -10.71 -15.31
CA PRO A 169 -6.95 -11.06 -16.22
C PRO A 169 -5.54 -10.86 -15.63
N LEU A 170 -5.39 -10.19 -14.48
CA LEU A 170 -4.11 -10.11 -13.76
C LEU A 170 -3.79 -11.39 -12.98
N ARG A 171 -4.75 -12.32 -12.89
CA ARG A 171 -4.55 -13.63 -12.29
C ARG A 171 -3.84 -14.53 -13.30
N ARG A 172 -2.72 -15.14 -12.91
CA ARG A 172 -2.15 -16.24 -13.70
C ARG A 172 -3.09 -17.45 -13.64
N PRO A 173 -3.27 -18.21 -14.74
CA PRO A 173 -3.70 -19.60 -14.62
C PRO A 173 -2.63 -20.36 -13.83
N ALA A 174 -3.08 -21.20 -12.89
CA ALA A 174 -2.22 -22.10 -12.12
C ALA A 174 -1.49 -23.09 -13.04
#